data_AF-A0A0D0K6Y8-F1
#
_entry.id   AF-A0A0D0K6Y8-F1
#
_cell.length_a   1.000
_cell.length_b   1.000
_cell.length_c   1.000
_cell.angle_alpha   90.00
_cell.angle_beta   90.00
_cell.angle_gamma   90.00
#
_symmetry.space_group_name_H-M   'P 1'
#
loop_
_entity.id
_entity.type
_entity.pdbx_description
1 polymer ?
#
loop_
_entity_poly.entity_id
_entity_poly.type
_entity_poly.pdbx_seq_one_letter_code
_entity_poly.pdbx_strand_id
1 'polypeptide(L)'
;MSDSHTLGDLVFARNALSALVEQLRADARTDDALVIASVGQVQIHIDAADALLARAGRSASARVEARLAAAEAARLASDLQVELSGQTLPRPTVADDEAPLHQQRRQLGDHYLNGTSFE
;
A
#
# COMPACT_ATOMS: atom_id res chain seq x y z
N MET A 1 -17.71 2.18 -7.86
CA MET A 1 -16.45 1.47 -7.50
C MET A 1 -16.27 1.59 -6.00
N SER A 2 -16.07 0.47 -5.32
CA SER A 2 -16.02 0.38 -3.87
C SER A 2 -14.61 0.64 -3.35
N ASP A 3 -14.45 1.50 -2.34
CA ASP A 3 -13.17 1.71 -1.63
C ASP A 3 -12.69 0.47 -0.85
N SER A 4 -13.46 -0.63 -0.90
CA SER A 4 -13.18 -1.90 -0.25
C SER A 4 -11.78 -2.45 -0.56
N HIS A 5 -11.26 -2.29 -1.77
CA HIS A 5 -9.91 -2.77 -2.11
C HIS A 5 -8.80 -1.88 -1.53
N THR A 6 -8.97 -0.56 -1.60
CA THR A 6 -8.06 0.40 -0.96
C THR A 6 -7.99 0.15 0.54
N LEU A 7 -9.15 -0.05 1.19
CA LEU A 7 -9.23 -0.40 2.61
C LEU A 7 -8.62 -1.78 2.89
N GLY A 8 -8.88 -2.78 2.04
CA GLY A 8 -8.34 -4.13 2.19
C GLY A 8 -6.81 -4.16 2.13
N ASP A 9 -6.21 -3.45 1.17
CA ASP A 9 -4.76 -3.32 1.05
C ASP A 9 -4.16 -2.56 2.24
N LEU A 10 -4.81 -1.50 2.72
CA LEU A 10 -4.37 -0.77 3.93
C LEU A 10 -4.42 -1.64 5.19
N VAL A 11 -5.52 -2.37 5.40
CA VAL A 11 -5.66 -3.30 6.53
C VAL A 11 -4.60 -4.39 6.45
N PHE A 12 -4.36 -4.95 5.27
CA PHE A 12 -3.30 -5.93 5.06
C PHE A 12 -1.93 -5.35 5.41
N ALA A 13 -1.57 -4.18 4.88
CA ALA A 13 -0.28 -3.54 5.11
C ALA A 13 -0.03 -3.30 6.62
N ARG A 14 -1.04 -2.78 7.33
CA ARG A 14 -0.97 -2.54 8.78
C ARG A 14 -0.81 -3.83 9.57
N ASN A 15 -1.57 -4.87 9.22
CA ASN A 15 -1.50 -6.15 9.91
C ASN A 15 -0.14 -6.83 9.70
N ALA A 16 0.37 -6.81 8.46
CA ALA A 16 1.69 -7.34 8.12
C ALA A 16 2.79 -6.59 8.89
N LEU A 17 2.79 -5.25 8.86
CA LEU A 17 3.77 -4.45 9.58
C LEU A 17 3.70 -4.67 11.09
N SER A 18 2.50 -4.75 11.67
CA SER A 18 2.32 -4.98 13.11
C SER A 18 2.84 -6.36 13.53
N ALA A 19 2.55 -7.40 12.73
CA ALA A 19 3.06 -8.75 12.98
C ALA A 19 4.58 -8.81 12.88
N LEU A 20 5.15 -8.13 11.87
CA LEU A 20 6.60 -8.04 11.68
C LEU A 20 7.28 -7.33 12.85
N VAL A 21 6.75 -6.18 13.29
CA VAL A 21 7.30 -5.44 14.43
C VAL A 21 7.25 -6.28 15.70
N GLU A 22 6.16 -7.01 15.94
CA GLU A 22 6.05 -7.90 17.09
C GLU A 22 7.08 -9.05 17.02
N GLN A 23 7.29 -9.63 15.85
CA GLN A 23 8.33 -10.64 15.64
C GLN A 23 9.73 -10.06 15.87
N LEU A 24 10.01 -8.86 15.35
CA LEU A 24 11.31 -8.21 15.46
C LEU A 24 11.67 -7.90 16.91
N ARG A 25 10.72 -7.53 17.78
CA ARG A 25 10.99 -7.24 19.21
C ARG A 25 11.71 -8.36 19.97
N ALA A 26 11.57 -9.61 19.52
CA ALA A 26 12.25 -10.77 20.09
C ALA A 26 13.52 -11.18 19.31
N ASP A 27 13.86 -10.45 18.24
CA ASP A 27 14.95 -10.70 17.31
C ASP A 27 16.15 -9.78 17.62
N ALA A 28 17.36 -10.33 17.49
CA ALA A 28 18.62 -9.59 17.68
C ALA A 28 18.81 -8.46 16.66
N ARG A 29 18.07 -8.47 15.55
CA ARG A 29 18.10 -7.45 14.50
C ARG A 29 17.27 -6.19 14.82
N THR A 30 16.63 -6.10 15.98
CA THR A 30 15.80 -4.92 16.36
C THR A 30 16.56 -3.60 16.24
N ASP A 31 17.85 -3.59 16.60
CA ASP A 31 18.68 -2.38 16.59
C ASP A 31 19.44 -2.19 15.27
N ASP A 32 19.19 -3.02 14.25
CA ASP A 32 19.80 -2.87 12.94
C ASP A 32 19.21 -1.67 12.20
N ALA A 33 20.06 -0.71 11.84
CA ALA A 33 19.65 0.54 11.19
C ALA A 33 18.93 0.32 9.86
N LEU A 34 19.28 -0.72 9.09
CA LEU A 34 18.60 -1.05 7.84
C LEU A 34 17.22 -1.63 8.11
N VAL A 35 17.08 -2.47 9.12
CA VAL A 35 15.77 -3.01 9.54
C VAL A 35 14.85 -1.88 10.01
N ILE A 36 15.35 -0.97 10.85
CA ILE A 36 14.61 0.21 11.32
C ILE A 36 14.19 1.08 10.13
N ALA A 37 15.09 1.35 9.19
CA ALA A 37 14.79 2.15 8.00
C ALA A 37 13.70 1.51 7.13
N SER A 38 13.78 0.20 6.87
CA SER A 38 12.78 -0.52 6.07
C SER A 38 11.41 -0.55 6.74
N VAL A 39 11.34 -0.80 8.05
CA VAL A 39 10.09 -0.71 8.83
C VAL A 39 9.50 0.70 8.76
N GLY A 40 10.34 1.72 8.97
CA GLY A 40 9.93 3.12 8.87
C GLY A 40 9.42 3.51 7.48
N GLN A 41 10.06 3.00 6.42
CA GLN A 41 9.62 3.21 5.04
C GLN A 41 8.21 2.66 4.81
N VAL A 42 7.93 1.43 5.25
CA VAL A 42 6.58 0.85 5.13
C VAL A 42 5.55 1.70 5.90
N GLN A 43 5.88 2.15 7.11
CA GLN A 43 4.99 3.01 7.90
C GLN A 43 4.65 4.33 7.16
N ILE A 44 5.65 4.99 6.57
CA ILE A 44 5.45 6.21 5.78
C ILE A 44 4.47 5.97 4.62
N HIS A 45 4.60 4.84 3.93
CA HIS A 45 3.69 4.50 2.82
C HIS A 45 2.27 4.22 3.28
N ILE A 46 2.09 3.58 4.45
CA ILE A 46 0.77 3.40 5.07
C ILE A 46 0.15 4.76 5.40
N ASP A 47 0.90 5.64 6.08
CA ASP A 47 0.41 6.96 6.48
C ASP A 47 0.06 7.84 5.27
N ALA A 48 0.86 7.77 4.20
CA ALA A 48 0.57 8.46 2.95
C ALA A 48 -0.70 7.92 2.28
N ALA A 49 -0.87 6.60 2.24
CA ALA A 49 -2.07 5.96 1.69
C ALA A 49 -3.34 6.34 2.48
N ASP A 50 -3.26 6.41 3.81
CA ASP A 50 -4.35 6.89 4.66
C ASP A 50 -4.73 8.35 4.36
N ALA A 51 -3.73 9.22 4.25
CA ALA A 51 -3.95 10.63 3.92
C ALA A 51 -4.54 10.83 2.51
N LEU A 52 -4.25 9.91 1.57
CA LEU A 52 -4.86 9.89 0.24
C LEU A 52 -6.28 9.32 0.27
N LEU A 53 -6.53 8.29 1.07
CA LEU A 53 -7.88 7.75 1.26
C LEU A 53 -8.83 8.79 1.87
N ALA A 54 -8.36 9.57 2.85
CA ALA A 54 -9.16 10.63 3.47
C ALA A 54 -9.62 11.72 2.48
N ARG A 55 -8.92 11.89 1.36
CA ARG A 55 -9.29 12.84 0.28
C ARG A 55 -9.92 12.17 -0.93
N ALA A 56 -10.07 10.84 -0.93
CA ALA A 56 -10.51 10.07 -2.09
C ALA A 56 -11.87 10.54 -2.64
N GLY A 57 -12.79 10.98 -1.77
CA GLY A 57 -14.10 11.50 -2.19
C GLY A 57 -14.07 12.81 -3.00
N ARG A 58 -12.91 13.48 -3.18
CA ARG A 58 -12.82 14.77 -3.87
C ARG A 58 -12.87 14.66 -5.39
N SER A 59 -12.37 13.56 -5.97
CA SER A 59 -12.33 13.35 -7.43
C SER A 59 -12.09 11.88 -7.77
N ALA A 60 -12.33 11.50 -9.03
CA ALA A 60 -11.95 10.18 -9.52
C ALA A 60 -10.43 9.95 -9.46
N SER A 61 -9.62 10.98 -9.78
CA SER A 61 -8.17 10.93 -9.66
C SER A 61 -7.70 10.70 -8.21
N ALA A 62 -8.32 11.37 -7.23
CA ALA A 62 -8.00 11.19 -5.81
C ALA A 62 -8.32 9.76 -5.32
N ARG A 63 -9.38 9.13 -5.83
CA ARG A 63 -9.68 7.71 -5.55
C ARG A 63 -8.59 6.80 -6.09
N VAL A 64 -8.14 7.04 -7.33
CA VAL A 64 -7.08 6.21 -7.93
C VAL A 64 -5.73 6.42 -7.25
N GLU A 65 -5.40 7.64 -6.83
CA GLU A 65 -4.22 7.90 -5.99
C GLU A 65 -4.26 7.08 -4.69
N ALA A 66 -5.38 7.12 -3.98
CA ALA A 66 -5.55 6.34 -2.75
C ALA A 66 -5.40 4.84 -3.01
N ARG A 67 -6.01 4.33 -4.08
CA ARG A 67 -5.94 2.92 -4.49
C ARG A 67 -4.51 2.48 -4.79
N LEU A 68 -3.76 3.28 -5.55
CA LEU A 68 -2.37 3.00 -5.91
C LEU A 68 -1.45 3.08 -4.69
N ALA A 69 -1.66 4.06 -3.81
CA ALA A 69 -0.86 4.22 -2.59
C ALA A 69 -1.09 3.06 -1.61
N ALA A 70 -2.34 2.66 -1.38
CA ALA A 70 -2.66 1.49 -0.58
C ALA A 70 -2.06 0.21 -1.17
N ALA A 71 -2.14 0.05 -2.50
CA ALA A 71 -1.59 -1.10 -3.17
C ALA A 71 -0.07 -1.21 -3.03
N GLU A 72 0.62 -0.07 -3.09
CA GLU A 72 2.06 0.04 -2.89
C GLU A 72 2.45 -0.28 -1.44
N ALA A 73 1.74 0.28 -0.46
CA ALA A 73 1.96 -0.01 0.96
C ALA A 73 1.81 -1.52 1.25
N ALA A 74 0.77 -2.15 0.71
CA ALA A 74 0.56 -3.59 0.84
C ALA A 74 1.69 -4.41 0.17
N ARG A 75 2.17 -3.99 -1.01
CA ARG A 75 3.29 -4.65 -1.69
C ARG A 75 4.56 -4.54 -0.84
N LEU A 76 4.93 -3.34 -0.40
CA LEU A 76 6.12 -3.10 0.41
C LEU A 76 6.09 -3.86 1.74
N ALA A 77 4.93 -3.90 2.42
CA ALA A 77 4.78 -4.68 3.64
C ALA A 77 4.95 -6.19 3.40
N SER A 78 4.41 -6.71 2.29
CA SER A 78 4.59 -8.11 1.90
C SER A 78 6.05 -8.44 1.57
N ASP A 79 6.71 -7.59 0.79
CA ASP A 79 8.11 -7.78 0.39
C ASP A 79 9.02 -7.78 1.63
N LEU A 80 8.80 -6.84 2.55
CA LEU A 80 9.55 -6.76 3.79
C LEU A 80 9.29 -7.97 4.71
N GLN A 81 8.05 -8.46 4.77
CA GLN A 81 7.72 -9.68 5.51
C GLN A 81 8.53 -10.87 4.98
N VAL A 82 8.58 -11.05 3.65
CA VAL A 82 9.36 -12.13 3.03
C VAL A 82 10.85 -11.95 3.32
N GLU A 83 11.37 -10.74 3.19
CA GLU A 83 12.80 -10.44 3.42
C GLU A 83 13.22 -10.76 4.87
N LEU A 84 12.44 -10.32 5.86
CA LEU A 84 12.86 -10.40 7.27
C LEU A 84 12.41 -11.67 7.99
N SER A 85 11.30 -12.29 7.57
CA SER A 85 10.75 -13.50 8.22
C SER A 85 10.81 -14.76 7.34
N GLY A 86 11.04 -14.62 6.03
CA GLY A 86 10.92 -15.71 5.06
C GLY A 86 9.49 -16.17 4.78
N GLN A 87 8.47 -15.52 5.39
CA GLN A 87 7.07 -15.91 5.27
C GLN A 87 6.34 -15.03 4.27
N THR A 88 5.44 -15.64 3.49
CA THR A 88 4.49 -14.92 2.63
C THR A 88 3.14 -14.81 3.34
N LEU A 89 2.57 -13.61 3.38
CA LEU A 89 1.21 -13.40 3.86
C LEU A 89 0.24 -13.36 2.68
N PRO A 90 -0.92 -14.04 2.78
CA PRO A 90 -1.92 -14.00 1.72
C PRO A 90 -2.49 -12.58 1.61
N ARG A 91 -2.24 -11.93 0.47
CA ARG A 91 -2.81 -10.62 0.16
C ARG A 91 -4.29 -10.78 -0.23
N PRO A 92 -5.17 -9.83 0.13
CA PRO A 92 -6.55 -9.83 -0.33
C PRO A 92 -6.62 -9.89 -1.86
N THR A 93 -7.42 -10.80 -2.40
CA THR A 93 -7.67 -10.90 -3.85
C THR A 93 -8.49 -9.71 -4.33
N VAL A 94 -8.08 -9.14 -5.45
CA VAL A 94 -8.86 -8.12 -6.17
C VAL A 94 -10.03 -8.83 -6.85
N ALA A 95 -11.25 -8.30 -6.74
CA ALA A 95 -12.39 -8.84 -7.47
C ALA A 95 -12.25 -8.52 -8.97
N ASP A 96 -12.77 -9.39 -9.84
CA ASP A 96 -12.57 -9.31 -11.31
C ASP A 96 -13.06 -7.99 -11.96
N ASP A 97 -13.89 -7.22 -11.26
CA ASP A 97 -14.52 -5.99 -11.78
C ASP A 97 -13.66 -4.71 -11.62
N GLU A 98 -12.48 -4.78 -10.97
CA GLU A 98 -11.62 -3.61 -10.79
C GLU A 98 -10.53 -3.50 -11.86
N ALA A 99 -10.34 -2.30 -12.43
CA ALA A 99 -9.30 -2.05 -13.41
C ALA A 99 -7.90 -2.40 -12.85
N PRO A 100 -7.04 -3.11 -13.60
CA PRO A 100 -5.70 -3.44 -13.14
C PRO A 100 -4.87 -2.22 -12.70
N LEU A 101 -4.03 -2.38 -11.67
CA LEU A 101 -3.21 -1.28 -11.12
C LEU A 101 -2.33 -0.58 -12.17
N HIS A 102 -1.81 -1.31 -13.16
CA HIS A 102 -1.00 -0.72 -14.23
C HIS A 102 -1.81 0.21 -15.13
N GLN A 103 -3.08 -0.12 -15.39
CA GLN A 103 -4.00 0.70 -16.16
C GLN A 103 -4.39 1.95 -15.38
N GLN A 104 -4.69 1.80 -14.09
CA GLN A 104 -4.97 2.93 -13.19
C GLN A 104 -3.78 3.91 -13.11
N ARG A 105 -2.56 3.38 -12.97
CA ARG A 105 -1.33 4.21 -12.94
C ARG A 105 -1.12 4.96 -14.26
N ARG A 106 -1.39 4.32 -15.39
CA ARG A 106 -1.34 4.97 -16.71
C ARG A 106 -2.36 6.11 -16.81
N GLN A 107 -3.62 5.86 -16.46
CA GLN A 107 -4.68 6.88 -16.49
C GLN A 107 -4.33 8.09 -15.62
N LEU A 108 -3.74 7.86 -14.44
CA LEU A 108 -3.29 8.93 -13.56
C LEU A 108 -2.11 9.72 -14.14
N GLY A 109 -1.17 9.04 -14.77
CA GLY A 109 -0.10 9.69 -15.54
C GLY A 109 -0.65 10.57 -16.66
N ASP A 110 -1.56 10.04 -17.48
CA ASP A 110 -2.19 10.79 -18.57
C ASP A 110 -2.95 12.02 -18.06
N HIS A 111 -3.66 11.90 -16.94
CA HIS A 111 -4.37 13.03 -16.33
C HIS A 111 -3.44 14.16 -15.90
N TYR A 112 -2.36 13.84 -15.17
CA TYR A 112 -1.45 14.86 -14.64
C TYR A 112 -0.47 15.41 -15.68
N LEU A 113 -0.03 14.59 -16.63
CA LEU A 113 0.98 14.97 -17.61
C LEU A 113 0.37 15.50 -18.91
N ASN A 114 -0.80 14.99 -19.30
CA ASN A 114 -1.43 15.28 -20.59
C ASN A 114 -2.78 16.03 -20.46
N GLY A 115 -3.26 16.27 -19.23
CA GLY A 115 -4.51 17.00 -18.99
C GLY A 115 -5.76 16.24 -19.40
N THR A 116 -5.69 14.92 -19.60
CA THR A 116 -6.86 14.12 -19.95
C THR A 116 -7.85 14.07 -18.80
N SER A 117 -9.15 14.15 -19.09
CA SER A 117 -10.19 13.99 -18.07
C SER A 117 -10.07 12.62 -17.40
N PHE A 118 -10.18 12.62 -16.07
CA PHE A 118 -10.20 11.41 -15.28
C PHE A 118 -11.67 11.01 -15.07
N GLU A 119 -12.16 10.07 -15.87
CA GLU A 119 -13.53 9.55 -15.76
C GLU A 119 -13.66 8.45 -14.69
#